data_AF-A0A9K3CQM2-F1
#
_entry.id   AF-A0A9K3CQM2-F1
#
_cell.length_a   1.000
_cell.length_b   1.000
_cell.length_c   1.000
_cell.angle_alpha   90.00
_cell.angle_beta   90.00
_cell.angle_gamma   90.00
#
_symmetry.space_group_name_H-M   'P 1'
#
loop_
_entity.id
_entity.type
_entity.pdbx_description
1 polymer ?
#
loop_
_entity_poly.entity_id
_entity_poly.type
_entity_poly.pdbx_seq_one_letter_code
_entity_poly.pdbx_strand_id
1 'polypeptide(L)'
;MYVCEGAQVFRIRAHQARFPAQQKGKKGKKAPAPAQPSEVNHARIYVARNWAPWQTAILETLASVFDAETKTWTADVMKTVKAIAGVDERFPKMRMKKGMAFAAEKRRLAESEGVSALASTFGFDEADVLRQYEDYLKSTIQVESVTVYVSGEGEPGPEDKNAHLAIPGKPIVYFS
;
A
#
# COMPACT_ATOMS: atom_id res chain seq x y z
N MET A 1 2.23 12.84 10.40
CA MET A 1 2.99 11.58 10.62
C MET A 1 3.10 10.73 9.35
N TYR A 2 2.06 10.68 8.51
CA TYR A 2 2.02 9.95 7.23
C TYR A 2 3.27 10.09 6.33
N VAL A 3 3.72 11.33 6.06
CA VAL A 3 4.87 11.57 5.15
C VAL A 3 6.16 10.93 5.64
N CYS A 4 6.46 11.00 6.95
CA CYS A 4 7.67 10.41 7.51
C CYS A 4 7.66 8.88 7.43
N GLU A 5 6.51 8.26 7.67
CA GLU A 5 6.35 6.80 7.56
C GLU A 5 6.46 6.34 6.10
N GLY A 6 5.82 7.05 5.17
CA GLY A 6 5.96 6.83 3.74
C GLY A 6 7.41 6.94 3.28
N ALA A 7 8.11 8.00 3.69
CA ALA A 7 9.51 8.25 3.35
C ALA A 7 10.44 7.12 3.82
N GLN A 8 10.21 6.55 5.02
CA GLN A 8 10.97 5.41 5.51
C GLN A 8 10.76 4.17 4.63
N VAL A 9 9.51 3.87 4.24
CA VAL A 9 9.21 2.76 3.34
C VAL A 9 9.86 2.96 1.97
N PHE A 10 9.82 4.18 1.44
CA PHE A 10 10.44 4.52 0.16
C PHE A 10 11.95 4.36 0.21
N ARG A 11 12.59 4.78 1.30
CA ARG A 11 14.04 4.61 1.50
C ARG A 11 14.45 3.14 1.53
N ILE A 12 13.69 2.28 2.20
CA ILE A 12 13.94 0.83 2.21
C ILE A 12 13.81 0.25 0.79
N ARG A 13 12.78 0.65 0.04
CA ARG A 13 12.60 0.20 -1.35
C ARG A 13 13.69 0.73 -2.29
N ALA A 14 14.15 1.97 -2.11
CA ALA A 14 15.25 2.54 -2.87
C ALA A 14 16.55 1.76 -2.62
N HIS A 15 16.82 1.43 -1.36
CA HIS A 15 17.96 0.57 -1.01
C HIS A 15 17.85 -0.82 -1.65
N GLN A 16 16.66 -1.43 -1.67
CA GLN A 16 16.44 -2.71 -2.36
C GLN A 16 16.61 -2.62 -3.88
N ALA A 17 16.24 -1.49 -4.49
CA ALA A 17 16.41 -1.26 -5.92
C ALA A 17 17.88 -1.05 -6.29
N ARG A 18 18.64 -0.30 -5.47
CA ARG A 18 20.10 -0.07 -5.63
C ARG A 18 20.93 -1.32 -5.38
N PHE A 19 20.50 -2.13 -4.42
CA PHE A 19 21.17 -3.36 -4.03
C PHE A 19 20.19 -4.53 -4.13
N PRO A 20 19.82 -4.94 -5.36
CA PRO A 20 18.98 -6.12 -5.53
C PRO A 20 19.76 -7.31 -4.96
N ALA A 21 19.25 -7.89 -3.87
CA ALA A 21 19.86 -9.08 -3.29
C ALA A 21 19.99 -10.11 -4.41
N GLN A 22 21.23 -10.56 -4.68
CA GLN A 22 21.49 -11.65 -5.63
C GLN A 22 20.46 -12.74 -5.34
N GLN A 23 19.57 -13.00 -6.30
CA GLN A 23 18.66 -14.14 -6.23
C GLN A 23 19.49 -15.32 -5.76
N LYS A 24 19.16 -15.89 -4.60
CA LYS A 24 19.82 -17.08 -4.08
C LYS A 24 19.77 -18.14 -5.17
N GLY A 25 20.85 -18.23 -5.94
CA GLY A 25 21.04 -19.25 -6.94
C GLY A 25 20.94 -20.59 -6.25
N LYS A 26 20.14 -21.49 -6.83
CA LYS A 26 20.23 -22.93 -6.59
C LYS A 26 21.71 -23.32 -6.44
N LYS A 27 22.02 -24.05 -5.36
CA LYS A 27 23.31 -24.71 -5.08
C LYS A 27 24.06 -25.05 -6.39
N GLY A 28 25.26 -24.47 -6.58
CA GLY A 28 26.28 -25.09 -7.42
C GLY A 28 27.00 -24.28 -8.49
N LYS A 29 26.83 -22.95 -8.63
CA LYS A 29 27.68 -22.17 -9.56
C LYS A 29 28.24 -20.90 -8.91
N LYS A 30 29.53 -20.66 -9.18
CA LYS A 30 30.39 -19.55 -8.73
C LYS A 30 29.60 -18.27 -8.45
N ALA A 31 29.83 -17.69 -7.28
CA ALA A 31 29.30 -16.39 -6.88
C ALA A 31 29.55 -15.37 -8.00
N PRO A 32 28.53 -14.70 -8.54
CA PRO A 32 28.74 -13.54 -9.40
C PRO A 32 29.37 -12.43 -8.56
N ALA A 33 30.23 -11.62 -9.20
CA ALA A 33 30.76 -10.39 -8.62
C ALA A 33 29.62 -9.50 -8.05
N PRO A 34 29.88 -8.66 -7.04
CA PRO A 34 28.88 -7.72 -6.53
C PRO A 34 28.33 -6.91 -7.71
N ALA A 35 27.01 -6.99 -7.91
CA ALA A 35 26.33 -6.18 -8.92
C ALA A 35 26.61 -4.72 -8.62
N GLN A 36 27.07 -3.96 -9.62
CA GLN A 36 27.23 -2.51 -9.47
C GLN A 36 25.86 -1.92 -9.09
N PRO A 37 25.82 -0.93 -8.17
CA PRO A 37 24.57 -0.26 -7.84
C PRO A 37 23.92 0.26 -9.10
N SER A 38 22.65 -0.08 -9.34
CA SER A 38 21.86 0.63 -10.34
C SER A 38 21.70 2.08 -9.86
N GLU A 39 22.01 3.03 -10.74
CA GLU A 39 21.64 4.41 -10.50
C GLU A 39 20.12 4.49 -10.44
N VAL A 40 19.61 4.93 -9.31
CA VAL A 40 18.19 5.17 -9.08
C VAL A 40 18.06 6.68 -8.97
N ASN A 41 17.78 7.32 -10.10
CA ASN A 41 17.80 8.78 -10.22
C ASN A 41 16.39 9.36 -10.12
N HIS A 42 15.36 8.59 -10.48
CA HIS A 42 13.98 9.05 -10.45
C HIS A 42 13.10 8.12 -9.62
N ALA A 43 12.22 8.72 -8.81
CA ALA A 43 11.20 8.01 -8.04
C ALA A 43 9.80 8.36 -8.53
N ARG A 44 9.02 7.35 -8.92
CA ARG A 44 7.62 7.50 -9.32
C ARG A 44 6.73 6.92 -8.24
N ILE A 45 5.96 7.76 -7.57
CA ILE A 45 5.06 7.38 -6.47
C ILE A 45 3.64 7.33 -7.00
N TYR A 46 2.97 6.20 -6.82
CA TYR A 46 1.58 5.97 -7.19
C TYR A 46 0.71 5.90 -5.94
N VAL A 47 -0.32 6.74 -5.93
CA VAL A 47 -1.28 6.91 -4.82
C VAL A 47 -2.67 6.56 -5.33
N ALA A 48 -3.47 5.82 -4.58
CA ALA A 48 -4.87 5.60 -4.94
C ALA A 48 -5.79 6.50 -4.12
N ARG A 49 -6.77 7.12 -4.77
CA ARG A 49 -7.81 7.93 -4.10
C ARG A 49 -8.91 7.07 -3.49
N ASN A 50 -9.27 5.99 -4.19
CA ASN A 50 -10.39 5.13 -3.84
C ASN A 50 -9.91 3.71 -3.54
N TRP A 51 -10.59 3.04 -2.61
CA TRP A 51 -10.41 1.61 -2.37
C TRP A 51 -10.94 0.80 -3.55
N ALA A 52 -10.33 -0.37 -3.79
CA ALA A 52 -10.89 -1.32 -4.76
C ALA A 52 -12.28 -1.81 -4.29
N PRO A 53 -13.20 -2.19 -5.19
CA PRO A 53 -14.57 -2.58 -4.81
C PRO A 53 -14.64 -3.66 -3.72
N TRP A 54 -13.76 -4.65 -3.77
CA TRP A 54 -13.67 -5.71 -2.76
C TRP A 54 -13.18 -5.22 -1.40
N GLN A 55 -12.34 -4.18 -1.36
CA GLN A 55 -11.86 -3.56 -0.12
C GLN A 55 -12.96 -2.71 0.49
N THR A 56 -13.69 -1.94 -0.33
CA THR A 56 -14.84 -1.15 0.12
C THR A 56 -15.90 -2.04 0.76
N ALA A 57 -16.27 -3.15 0.12
CA ALA A 57 -17.23 -4.10 0.69
C ALA A 57 -16.78 -4.66 2.06
N ILE A 58 -15.48 -4.92 2.22
CA ILE A 58 -14.92 -5.34 3.51
C ILE A 58 -14.98 -4.20 4.52
N LEU A 59 -14.59 -2.97 4.17
CA LEU A 59 -14.63 -1.82 5.07
C LEU A 59 -16.04 -1.50 5.55
N GLU A 60 -17.03 -1.50 4.65
CA GLU A 60 -18.46 -1.35 4.97
C GLU A 60 -18.92 -2.42 5.98
N THR A 61 -18.51 -3.66 5.75
CA THR A 61 -18.86 -4.78 6.64
C THR A 61 -18.16 -4.68 7.99
N LEU A 62 -16.91 -4.21 8.04
CA LEU A 62 -16.20 -3.99 9.30
C LEU A 62 -16.79 -2.83 10.08
N ALA A 63 -17.17 -1.75 9.40
CA ALA A 63 -17.80 -0.59 10.03
C ALA A 63 -19.15 -0.95 10.66
N SER A 64 -19.92 -1.87 10.06
CA SER A 64 -21.22 -2.30 10.63
C SER A 64 -21.09 -3.17 11.89
N VAL A 65 -19.94 -3.80 12.11
CA VAL A 65 -19.67 -4.66 13.29
C VAL A 65 -18.71 -4.02 14.30
N PHE A 66 -18.32 -2.78 14.07
CA PHE A 66 -17.49 -2.00 14.99
C PHE A 66 -18.35 -1.00 15.75
N ASP A 67 -18.32 -1.09 17.07
CA ASP A 67 -18.95 -0.11 17.94
C ASP A 67 -17.96 1.04 18.20
N ALA A 68 -18.29 2.22 17.66
CA ALA A 68 -17.45 3.41 17.78
C ALA A 68 -17.42 4.00 19.19
N GLU A 69 -18.46 3.78 20.01
CA GLU A 69 -18.53 4.30 21.38
C GLU A 69 -17.67 3.47 22.33
N THR A 70 -17.77 2.14 22.22
CA THR A 70 -17.02 1.23 23.08
C THR A 70 -15.65 0.85 22.51
N LYS A 71 -15.38 1.19 21.24
CA LYS A 71 -14.21 0.75 20.46
C LYS A 71 -14.04 -0.77 20.46
N THR A 72 -15.14 -1.50 20.47
CA THR A 72 -15.14 -2.97 20.49
C THR A 72 -15.80 -3.55 19.25
N TRP A 73 -15.50 -4.81 18.98
CA TRP A 73 -16.11 -5.57 17.90
C TRP A 73 -17.34 -6.31 18.43
N THR A 74 -18.49 -6.07 17.82
CA THR A 74 -19.76 -6.71 18.21
C THR A 74 -19.85 -8.16 17.69
N ALA A 75 -19.00 -8.53 16.73
CA ALA A 75 -18.94 -9.85 16.14
C ALA A 75 -17.50 -10.28 15.82
N ASP A 76 -17.31 -11.58 15.55
CA ASP A 76 -16.04 -12.09 15.04
C ASP A 76 -15.81 -11.60 13.60
N VAL A 77 -14.98 -10.56 13.48
CA VAL A 77 -14.54 -9.93 12.24
C VAL A 77 -14.17 -10.95 11.15
N MET A 78 -13.42 -11.99 11.52
CA MET A 78 -12.91 -12.96 10.54
C MET A 78 -14.02 -13.85 10.02
N LYS A 79 -15.00 -14.19 10.87
CA LYS A 79 -16.19 -14.95 10.48
C LYS A 79 -17.11 -14.12 9.59
N THR A 80 -17.30 -12.84 9.90
CA THR A 80 -18.14 -11.92 9.11
C THR A 80 -17.56 -11.70 7.71
N VAL A 81 -16.25 -11.44 7.59
CA VAL A 81 -15.60 -11.27 6.28
C VAL A 81 -15.63 -12.57 5.46
N LYS A 82 -15.51 -13.73 6.11
CA LYS A 82 -15.67 -15.02 5.42
C LYS A 82 -17.09 -15.25 4.92
N ALA A 83 -18.11 -14.77 5.65
CA ALA A 83 -19.52 -14.94 5.28
C ALA A 83 -19.90 -14.15 4.02
N ILE A 84 -19.35 -12.95 3.83
CA ILE A 84 -19.61 -12.13 2.64
C ILE A 84 -18.82 -12.60 1.39
N ALA A 85 -17.81 -13.46 1.57
CA ALA A 85 -16.93 -13.91 0.49
C ALA A 85 -17.67 -14.74 -0.57
N GLY A 86 -17.84 -14.17 -1.76
CA GLY A 86 -18.60 -14.76 -2.85
C GLY A 86 -20.12 -14.68 -2.69
N VAL A 87 -20.61 -13.96 -1.68
CA VAL A 87 -22.01 -13.52 -1.58
C VAL A 87 -22.13 -12.11 -2.16
N ASP A 88 -21.18 -11.23 -1.81
CA ASP A 88 -21.05 -9.94 -2.45
C ASP A 88 -20.26 -10.09 -3.76
N GLU A 89 -20.84 -9.66 -4.87
CA GLU A 89 -20.21 -9.69 -6.20
C GLU A 89 -18.91 -8.87 -6.23
N ARG A 90 -18.83 -7.83 -5.39
CA ARG A 90 -17.63 -6.99 -5.25
C ARG A 90 -16.50 -7.76 -4.59
N PHE A 91 -16.77 -8.79 -3.78
CA PHE A 91 -15.76 -9.60 -3.07
C PHE A 91 -15.81 -11.10 -3.45
N PRO A 92 -15.18 -11.48 -4.57
CA PRO A 92 -15.18 -12.87 -5.03
C PRO A 92 -14.30 -13.77 -4.16
N LYS A 93 -14.65 -15.06 -4.05
CA LYS A 93 -13.92 -16.07 -3.26
C LYS A 93 -12.44 -16.18 -3.60
N MET A 94 -12.06 -15.93 -4.86
CA MET A 94 -10.65 -15.93 -5.29
C MET A 94 -9.80 -14.89 -4.53
N ARG A 95 -10.42 -13.79 -4.06
CA ARG A 95 -9.75 -12.75 -3.29
C ARG A 95 -9.83 -12.97 -1.79
N MET A 96 -10.43 -14.07 -1.31
CA MET A 96 -10.62 -14.36 0.11
C MET A 96 -9.31 -14.28 0.90
N LYS A 97 -8.21 -14.86 0.41
CA LYS A 97 -6.91 -14.79 1.10
C LYS A 97 -6.42 -13.35 1.32
N LYS A 98 -6.55 -12.49 0.29
CA LYS A 98 -6.19 -11.07 0.39
C LYS A 98 -7.18 -10.30 1.28
N GLY A 99 -8.48 -10.60 1.16
CA GLY A 99 -9.54 -10.03 1.99
C GLY A 99 -9.36 -10.30 3.47
N MET A 100 -9.04 -11.53 3.85
CA MET A 100 -8.79 -11.90 5.24
C MET A 100 -7.55 -11.20 5.83
N ALA A 101 -6.46 -11.10 5.05
CA ALA A 101 -5.27 -10.36 5.48
C ALA A 101 -5.57 -8.85 5.66
N PHE A 102 -6.34 -8.27 4.73
CA PHE A 102 -6.77 -6.88 4.82
C PHE A 102 -7.68 -6.61 6.02
N ALA A 103 -8.65 -7.50 6.27
CA ALA A 103 -9.54 -7.40 7.42
C ALA A 103 -8.79 -7.50 8.76
N ALA A 104 -7.81 -8.40 8.86
CA ALA A 104 -6.98 -8.54 10.05
C ALA A 104 -6.14 -7.28 10.32
N GLU A 105 -5.62 -6.65 9.27
CA GLU A 105 -4.90 -5.38 9.38
C GLU A 105 -5.82 -4.24 9.82
N LYS A 106 -6.98 -4.09 9.16
CA LYS A 106 -7.97 -3.05 9.51
C LYS A 106 -8.53 -3.23 10.91
N ARG A 107 -8.69 -4.46 11.36
CA ARG A 107 -9.05 -4.77 12.74
C ARG A 107 -8.04 -4.18 13.73
N ARG A 108 -6.75 -4.47 13.54
CA ARG A 108 -5.68 -3.96 14.40
C ARG A 108 -5.62 -2.43 14.38
N LEU A 109 -5.82 -1.83 13.21
CA LEU A 109 -5.80 -0.38 13.05
C LEU A 109 -7.00 0.29 13.74
N ALA A 110 -8.19 -0.32 13.70
CA ALA A 110 -9.36 0.21 14.40
C ALA A 110 -9.27 0.01 15.92
N GLU A 111 -8.58 -1.03 16.40
CA GLU A 111 -8.25 -1.18 17.82
C GLU A 111 -7.31 -0.06 18.33
N SER A 112 -6.41 0.46 17.47
CA SER A 112 -5.50 1.56 17.83
C SER A 112 -6.06 2.96 17.59
N GLU A 113 -6.64 3.21 16.40
CA GLU A 113 -7.06 4.54 15.93
C GLU A 113 -8.58 4.75 16.04
N GLY A 114 -9.36 3.69 16.24
CA GLY A 114 -10.82 3.77 16.29
C GLY A 114 -11.47 3.78 14.91
N VAL A 115 -12.66 4.40 14.83
CA VAL A 115 -13.52 4.33 13.63
C VAL A 115 -12.89 4.97 12.38
N SER A 116 -11.93 5.89 12.55
CA SER A 116 -11.20 6.52 11.44
C SER A 116 -10.43 5.50 10.59
N ALA A 117 -9.99 4.39 11.17
CA ALA A 117 -9.30 3.32 10.46
C ALA A 117 -10.19 2.59 9.43
N LEU A 118 -11.51 2.61 9.67
CA LEU A 118 -12.55 1.96 8.87
C LEU A 118 -13.20 2.90 7.84
N ALA A 119 -12.76 4.16 7.80
CA ALA A 119 -13.29 5.12 6.84
C ALA A 119 -13.03 4.68 5.40
N SER A 120 -14.07 4.75 4.57
CA SER A 120 -13.99 4.46 3.13
C SER A 120 -13.30 5.57 2.34
N THR A 121 -13.17 6.76 2.92
CA THR A 121 -12.51 7.92 2.30
C THR A 121 -11.39 8.41 3.20
N PHE A 122 -10.25 8.74 2.62
CA PHE A 122 -9.15 9.34 3.36
C PHE A 122 -9.45 10.82 3.62
N GLY A 123 -9.13 11.32 4.81
CA GLY A 123 -9.50 12.68 5.23
C GLY A 123 -8.71 13.81 4.56
N PHE A 124 -7.76 13.48 3.69
CA PHE A 124 -6.92 14.45 2.97
C PHE A 124 -6.45 13.87 1.63
N ASP A 125 -6.08 14.75 0.68
CA ASP A 125 -5.49 14.31 -0.60
C ASP A 125 -4.02 13.92 -0.40
N GLU A 126 -3.76 12.62 -0.37
CA GLU A 126 -2.41 12.07 -0.24
C GLU A 126 -1.46 12.51 -1.34
N ALA A 127 -1.95 12.69 -2.57
CA ALA A 127 -1.09 13.09 -3.68
C ALA A 127 -0.61 14.53 -3.49
N ASP A 128 -1.50 15.43 -3.06
CA ASP A 128 -1.13 16.81 -2.80
C ASP A 128 -0.20 16.94 -1.58
N VAL A 129 -0.43 16.15 -0.53
CA VAL A 129 0.49 16.10 0.61
C VAL A 129 1.87 15.62 0.16
N LEU A 130 1.97 14.54 -0.62
CA LEU A 130 3.28 14.05 -1.08
C LEU A 130 4.00 15.04 -2.01
N ARG A 131 3.25 15.77 -2.84
CA ARG A 131 3.80 16.86 -3.68
C ARG A 131 4.31 18.03 -2.84
N GLN A 132 3.59 18.41 -1.78
CA GLN A 132 4.03 19.49 -0.89
C GLN A 132 5.36 19.18 -0.19
N TYR A 133 5.64 17.90 0.06
CA TYR A 133 6.87 17.44 0.72
C TYR A 133 7.88 16.81 -0.25
N GLU A 134 7.83 17.16 -1.54
CA GLU A 134 8.71 16.60 -2.57
C GLU A 134 10.20 16.74 -2.21
N ASP A 135 10.65 17.92 -1.75
CA ASP A 135 12.06 18.17 -1.41
C ASP A 135 12.54 17.31 -0.24
N TYR A 136 11.67 17.08 0.74
CA TYR A 136 11.95 16.16 1.85
C TYR A 136 12.06 14.72 1.35
N LEU A 137 11.21 14.30 0.42
CA LEU A 137 11.26 12.97 -0.17
C LEU A 137 12.52 12.78 -1.02
N LYS A 138 12.88 13.75 -1.87
CA LYS A 138 14.11 13.73 -2.68
C LYS A 138 15.35 13.55 -1.81
N SER A 139 15.47 14.34 -0.74
CA SER A 139 16.61 14.26 0.19
C SER A 139 16.64 12.95 0.99
N THR A 140 15.48 12.44 1.43
CA THR A 140 15.40 11.21 2.23
C THR A 140 15.67 9.95 1.41
N ILE A 141 15.16 9.90 0.17
CA ILE A 141 15.32 8.76 -0.76
C ILE A 141 16.67 8.88 -1.50
N GLN A 142 17.24 10.09 -1.57
CA GLN A 142 18.47 10.45 -2.30
C GLN A 142 18.32 10.28 -3.82
N VAL A 143 17.26 10.82 -4.39
CA VAL A 143 16.97 10.80 -5.84
C VAL A 143 16.95 12.21 -6.38
N GLU A 144 17.18 12.37 -7.69
CA GLU A 144 17.19 13.67 -8.36
C GLU A 144 15.77 14.23 -8.53
N SER A 145 14.80 13.36 -8.84
CA SER A 145 13.39 13.78 -8.99
C SER A 145 12.41 12.81 -8.37
N VAL A 146 11.33 13.34 -7.80
CA VAL A 146 10.16 12.57 -7.34
C VAL A 146 8.95 13.02 -8.15
N THR A 147 8.18 12.08 -8.70
CA THR A 147 6.94 12.36 -9.41
C THR A 147 5.78 11.59 -8.77
N VAL A 148 4.69 12.28 -8.44
CA VAL A 148 3.52 11.69 -7.78
C VAL A 148 2.36 11.57 -8.75
N TYR A 149 1.95 10.34 -9.00
CA TYR A 149 0.84 9.94 -9.87
C TYR A 149 -0.34 9.44 -9.04
N VAL A 150 -1.54 9.72 -9.54
CA VAL A 150 -2.78 9.17 -8.99
C VAL A 150 -3.15 7.93 -9.80
N SER A 151 -3.35 6.81 -9.12
CA SER A 151 -3.75 5.53 -9.73
C SER A 151 -5.12 5.68 -10.39
N GLY A 152 -5.15 5.53 -11.71
CA GLY A 152 -6.35 5.74 -12.54
C GLY A 152 -6.41 7.10 -13.25
N GLU A 153 -5.56 8.06 -12.87
CA GLU A 153 -5.43 9.37 -13.51
C GLU A 153 -3.97 9.59 -13.94
N GLY A 154 -3.65 9.23 -15.18
CA GLY A 154 -2.31 9.38 -15.77
C GLY A 154 -1.86 8.15 -16.56
N GLU A 155 -0.86 8.33 -17.43
CA GLU A 155 -0.24 7.22 -18.15
C GLU A 155 0.69 6.43 -17.21
N PRO A 156 0.40 5.14 -16.91
CA PRO A 156 1.36 4.30 -16.23
C PRO A 156 2.57 4.10 -17.16
N GLY A 157 3.78 4.37 -16.64
CA GLY A 157 5.00 4.05 -17.37
C GLY A 157 5.04 2.54 -17.70
N PRO A 158 5.65 2.13 -18.82
CA PRO A 158 5.65 0.74 -19.30
C PRO A 158 6.25 -0.29 -18.31
N GLU A 159 7.00 0.17 -17.30
CA GLU A 159 7.59 -0.68 -16.24
C GLU A 159 6.72 -0.77 -14.96
N ASP A 160 5.67 0.05 -14.85
CA ASP A 160 4.91 0.26 -13.61
C ASP A 160 3.69 -0.67 -13.51
N LYS A 161 3.90 -1.97 -13.80
CA LYS A 161 2.84 -2.99 -13.93
C LYS A 161 1.92 -3.13 -12.71
N ASN A 162 2.39 -2.76 -11.52
CA ASN A 162 1.62 -2.83 -10.28
C ASN A 162 1.20 -1.46 -9.73
N ALA A 163 1.27 -0.39 -10.52
CA ALA A 163 0.73 0.93 -10.13
C ALA A 163 -0.75 0.83 -9.70
N HIS A 164 -1.53 -0.01 -10.37
CA HIS A 164 -2.94 -0.30 -10.05
C HIS A 164 -3.16 -1.02 -8.71
N LEU A 165 -2.09 -1.51 -8.05
CA LEU A 165 -2.16 -2.13 -6.72
C LEU A 165 -1.99 -1.12 -5.58
N ALA A 166 -1.73 0.16 -5.89
CA ALA A 166 -1.71 1.20 -4.88
C ALA A 166 -3.06 1.27 -4.17
N ILE A 167 -3.03 1.45 -2.86
CA ILE A 167 -4.24 1.60 -2.03
C ILE A 167 -4.09 2.86 -1.20
N PRO A 168 -5.20 3.52 -0.81
CA PRO A 168 -5.14 4.66 0.08
C PRO A 168 -4.34 4.34 1.35
N GLY A 169 -3.46 5.24 1.76
CA GLY A 169 -2.55 5.12 2.90
C GLY A 169 -1.30 4.28 2.65
N LYS A 170 -1.21 3.55 1.52
CA LYS A 170 -0.05 2.73 1.16
C LYS A 170 0.37 2.97 -0.29
N PRO A 171 1.10 4.08 -0.54
CA PRO A 171 1.62 4.37 -1.85
C PRO A 171 2.65 3.33 -2.33
N ILE A 172 2.67 3.10 -3.63
CA ILE A 172 3.68 2.27 -4.30
C ILE A 172 4.71 3.20 -4.93
N VAL A 173 6.00 2.87 -4.78
CA VAL A 173 7.07 3.64 -5.40
C VAL A 173 7.85 2.74 -6.35
N TYR A 174 8.16 3.30 -7.52
CA TYR A 174 9.02 2.73 -8.52
C TYR A 174 10.25 3.62 -8.71
N PHE A 175 11.34 2.96 -9.06
CA PHE A 175 12.66 3.54 -9.17
C PHE A 175 13.21 3.24 -10.55
N SER A 176 13.70 4.27 -11.23
CA SER A 176 14.36 4.19 -12.54
C SER A 176 15.67 4.93 -12.54
#